data_AF-A0A8T6WNY4-F1
#
_entry.id   AF-A0A8T6WNY4-F1
#
_cell.length_a   1.000
_cell.length_b   1.000
_cell.length_c   1.000
_cell.angle_alpha   90.00
_cell.angle_beta   90.00
_cell.angle_gamma   90.00
#
_symmetry.space_group_name_H-M   'P 1'
#
loop_
_entity.id
_entity.type
_entity.pdbx_description
1 polymer ?
#
loop_
_entity_poly.entity_id
_entity_poly.type
_entity_poly.pdbx_seq_one_letter_code
_entity_poly.pdbx_strand_id
1 'polypeptide(L)'
;MIQNSLEAQKQYMNLVKDAEFAIMMASTLHSIAVGNMLPSNVKSIIVDINPAVVIKLSDRGTSQAIGIVSDVGTFLPLLVEELEKE
;
A
#
# COMPACT_ATOMS: atom_id res chain seq x y z
N MET A 1 15.37 -12.84 1.30
CA MET A 1 14.08 -13.16 1.97
C MET A 1 14.39 -13.37 3.45
N ILE A 2 13.66 -12.69 4.33
CA ILE A 2 13.81 -12.84 5.79
C ILE A 2 12.81 -13.91 6.23
N GLN A 3 13.29 -15.01 6.83
CA GLN A 3 12.42 -16.13 7.22
C GLN A 3 11.68 -15.88 8.54
N ASN A 4 12.28 -15.09 9.43
CA ASN A 4 11.69 -14.75 10.72
C ASN A 4 10.71 -13.56 10.55
N SER A 5 9.43 -13.78 10.86
CA SER A 5 8.39 -12.76 10.70
C SER A 5 8.55 -11.56 11.63
N LEU A 6 9.06 -11.76 12.85
CA LEU A 6 9.32 -10.67 13.79
C LEU A 6 10.49 -9.80 13.31
N GLU A 7 11.53 -10.42 12.77
CA GLU A 7 12.64 -9.70 12.16
C GLU A 7 12.20 -8.91 10.94
N ALA A 8 11.41 -9.53 10.05
CA ALA A 8 10.84 -8.85 8.89
C ALA A 8 9.99 -7.65 9.31
N GLN A 9 9.11 -7.82 10.30
CA GLN A 9 8.26 -6.74 10.82
C GLN A 9 9.09 -5.58 11.36
N LYS A 10 10.16 -5.85 12.12
CA LYS A 10 11.08 -4.81 12.62
C LYS A 10 11.72 -4.02 11.49
N GLN A 11 12.13 -4.70 10.42
CA GLN A 11 12.68 -4.01 9.25
C GLN A 11 11.63 -3.17 8.53
N TYR A 12 10.41 -3.70 8.34
CA TYR A 12 9.30 -2.94 7.78
C TYR A 12 9.01 -1.67 8.57
N MET A 13 8.91 -1.75 9.90
CA MET A 13 8.69 -0.57 10.75
C MET A 13 9.76 0.51 10.57
N ASN A 14 11.03 0.12 10.43
CA ASN A 14 12.10 1.06 10.18
C ASN A 14 11.99 1.71 8.79
N LEU A 15 11.60 0.95 7.77
CA LEU A 15 11.46 1.45 6.40
C LEU A 15 10.29 2.43 6.23
N VAL A 16 9.19 2.20 6.95
CA VAL A 16 7.96 3.00 6.79
C VAL A 16 7.87 4.18 7.75
N LYS A 17 8.81 4.30 8.69
CA LYS A 17 8.79 5.32 9.76
C LYS A 17 8.69 6.75 9.23
N ASP A 18 9.45 7.05 8.18
CA ASP A 18 9.57 8.39 7.61
C ASP A 18 8.84 8.51 6.26
N ALA A 19 7.96 7.56 5.94
CA ALA A 19 7.18 7.59 4.71
C ALA A 19 6.12 8.70 4.78
N GLU A 20 6.03 9.51 3.73
CA GLU A 20 4.95 10.50 3.56
C GLU A 20 3.80 9.95 2.70
N PHE A 21 4.11 8.94 1.89
CA PHE A 21 3.21 8.34 0.93
C PHE A 21 3.53 6.85 0.74
N ALA A 22 2.51 6.02 0.58
CA ALA A 22 2.65 4.58 0.33
C ALA A 22 1.67 4.09 -0.74
N ILE A 23 2.18 3.39 -1.75
CA ILE A 23 1.36 2.64 -2.72
C ILE A 23 1.47 1.15 -2.40
N MET A 24 0.32 0.50 -2.18
CA MET A 24 0.19 -0.92 -1.90
C MET A 24 -0.52 -1.60 -3.06
N MET A 25 0.15 -2.54 -3.73
CA MET A 25 -0.34 -3.12 -4.99
C MET A 25 -0.33 -4.66 -4.94
N ALA A 26 -1.48 -5.28 -5.26
CA ALA A 26 -1.66 -6.73 -5.47
C ALA A 26 -0.98 -7.64 -4.42
N SER A 27 -0.94 -7.23 -3.15
CA SER A 27 -0.17 -7.91 -2.11
C SER A 27 -0.88 -7.89 -0.75
N THR A 28 -2.10 -8.40 -0.72
CA THR A 28 -3.03 -8.40 0.43
C THR A 28 -2.37 -8.48 1.81
N LEU A 29 -1.55 -9.50 2.09
CA LEU A 29 -0.95 -9.69 3.42
C LEU A 29 0.10 -8.63 3.74
N HIS A 30 0.93 -8.25 2.76
CA HIS A 30 1.92 -7.20 2.95
C HIS A 30 1.25 -5.83 3.10
N SER A 31 0.22 -5.53 2.29
CA SER A 31 -0.56 -4.31 2.41
C SER A 31 -1.22 -4.17 3.78
N ILE A 32 -1.77 -5.26 4.33
CA ILE A 32 -2.33 -5.26 5.69
C ILE A 32 -1.24 -5.04 6.74
N ALA A 33 -0.11 -5.73 6.63
CA ALA A 33 1.00 -5.60 7.57
C ALA A 33 1.54 -4.16 7.57
N VAL A 34 1.82 -3.61 6.38
CA VAL A 34 2.30 -2.23 6.19
C VAL A 34 1.26 -1.23 6.68
N GLY A 35 -0.01 -1.38 6.31
CA GLY A 35 -1.10 -0.51 6.78
C GLY A 35 -1.24 -0.46 8.30
N ASN A 36 -0.88 -1.53 9.03
CA ASN A 36 -0.84 -1.52 10.50
C ASN A 36 0.34 -0.76 11.08
N MET A 37 1.45 -0.68 10.33
CA MET A 37 2.71 -0.09 10.77
C MET A 37 2.87 1.36 10.32
N LEU A 38 2.07 1.80 9.34
CA LEU A 38 2.10 3.15 8.83
C LEU A 38 1.55 4.15 9.86
N PRO A 39 2.24 5.29 10.07
CA PRO A 39 1.66 6.43 10.78
C PRO A 39 0.36 6.91 10.13
N SER A 40 -0.57 7.44 10.93
CA SER A 40 -1.91 7.84 10.44
C SER A 40 -1.90 9.03 9.48
N ASN A 41 -0.82 9.81 9.45
CA ASN A 41 -0.61 10.95 8.55
C ASN A 41 -0.07 10.55 7.18
N VAL A 42 0.22 9.26 6.93
CA VAL A 42 0.72 8.80 5.64
C VAL A 42 -0.43 8.65 4.65
N LYS A 43 -0.30 9.34 3.51
CA LYS A 43 -1.22 9.16 2.38
C LYS A 43 -1.01 7.79 1.76
N SER A 44 -2.07 7.04 1.56
CA SER A 44 -1.99 5.67 1.09
C SER A 44 -2.87 5.42 -0.12
N ILE A 45 -2.34 4.70 -1.11
CA ILE A 45 -3.09 4.22 -2.27
C ILE A 45 -3.08 2.69 -2.25
N ILE A 46 -4.25 2.09 -2.38
CA ILE A 46 -4.44 0.63 -2.45
C ILE A 46 -4.93 0.30 -3.84
N VAL A 47 -4.16 -0.50 -4.58
CA VAL A 47 -4.55 -1.01 -5.91
C VAL A 47 -4.64 -2.52 -5.85
N ASP A 48 -5.84 -3.06 -5.95
CA ASP A 48 -6.08 -4.50 -5.95
C ASP A 48 -7.30 -4.85 -6.79
N ILE A 49 -7.27 -5.98 -7.48
CA ILE A 49 -8.41 -6.44 -8.28
C ILE A 49 -9.55 -6.95 -7.37
N ASN A 50 -9.23 -7.34 -6.13
CA ASN A 50 -10.21 -7.83 -5.17
C ASN A 50 -10.80 -6.66 -4.36
N PRO A 51 -12.08 -6.31 -4.55
CA PRO A 51 -12.70 -5.19 -3.82
C PRO A 51 -12.71 -5.40 -2.30
N ALA A 52 -12.71 -6.64 -1.81
CA ALA A 52 -12.69 -6.92 -0.37
C ALA A 52 -11.36 -6.53 0.29
N VAL A 53 -10.24 -6.56 -0.45
CA VAL A 53 -8.92 -6.13 0.03
C VAL A 53 -8.89 -4.61 0.14
N VAL A 54 -9.39 -3.93 -0.90
CA VAL A 54 -9.49 -2.47 -0.94
C VAL A 54 -10.33 -1.94 0.21
N ILE A 55 -11.54 -2.48 0.41
CA ILE A 55 -12.44 -2.08 1.51
C ILE A 55 -11.75 -2.23 2.87
N LYS A 56 -11.16 -3.40 3.14
CA LYS A 56 -10.48 -3.68 4.43
C LYS A 56 -9.34 -2.72 4.74
N LEU A 57 -8.65 -2.22 3.74
CA LEU A 57 -7.51 -1.31 3.91
C LEU A 57 -7.96 0.15 4.01
N SER A 58 -8.95 0.54 3.21
CA SER A 58 -9.53 1.88 3.24
C SER A 58 -10.27 2.18 4.55
N ASP A 59 -10.85 1.18 5.22
CA ASP A 59 -11.61 1.35 6.46
C ASP A 59 -10.74 1.64 7.70
N ARG A 60 -9.41 1.59 7.61
CA ARG A 60 -8.50 1.68 8.78
C ARG A 60 -8.31 3.08 9.38
N GLY A 61 -9.25 4.00 9.18
CA GLY A 61 -9.24 5.31 9.85
C GLY A 61 -8.14 6.26 9.38
N THR A 62 -7.29 5.86 8.43
CA THR A 62 -6.48 6.77 7.64
C THR A 62 -7.44 7.59 6.79
N SER A 63 -7.75 8.82 7.21
CA SER A 63 -8.54 9.78 6.42
C SER A 63 -7.89 10.15 5.07
N GLN A 64 -6.81 9.47 4.70
CA GLN A 64 -5.96 9.69 3.55
C GLN A 64 -5.68 8.38 2.75
N ALA A 65 -6.54 7.35 2.87
CA ALA A 65 -6.46 6.15 2.06
C ALA A 65 -7.39 6.22 0.84
N ILE A 66 -6.83 6.01 -0.35
CA ILE A 66 -7.56 5.94 -1.63
C ILE A 66 -7.52 4.49 -2.12
N GLY A 67 -8.69 3.91 -2.35
CA GLY A 67 -8.84 2.56 -2.87
C GLY A 67 -9.16 2.55 -4.37
N ILE A 68 -8.41 1.79 -5.15
CA ILE A 68 -8.60 1.58 -6.59
C ILE A 68 -8.81 0.09 -6.84
N VAL A 69 -10.00 -0.29 -7.30
CA VAL A 69 -10.29 -1.66 -7.71
C VAL A 69 -9.91 -1.82 -9.17
N SER A 70 -8.71 -2.35 -9.44
CA SER A 70 -8.19 -2.52 -10.80
C SER A 70 -7.10 -3.59 -10.84
N ASP A 71 -6.83 -4.08 -12.06
CA ASP A 71 -5.64 -4.89 -12.34
C ASP A 71 -4.37 -4.04 -12.27
N VAL A 72 -3.39 -4.48 -11.47
CA VAL A 72 -2.11 -3.77 -11.27
C VAL A 72 -1.27 -3.77 -12.55
N GLY A 73 -1.33 -4.85 -13.35
CA GLY A 73 -0.59 -4.96 -14.60
C GLY A 73 -1.01 -3.91 -15.63
N THR A 74 -2.28 -3.51 -15.60
CA THR A 74 -2.83 -2.44 -16.44
C THR A 74 -2.65 -1.05 -15.80
N PHE A 75 -2.79 -0.94 -14.48
CA PHE A 75 -2.66 0.32 -13.76
C PHE A 75 -1.26 0.93 -13.85
N LEU A 76 -0.20 0.13 -13.66
CA LEU A 76 1.17 0.64 -13.62
C LEU A 76 1.62 1.30 -14.93
N PRO A 77 1.43 0.70 -16.13
CA PRO A 77 1.76 1.36 -17.38
C PRO A 77 1.03 2.69 -17.58
N LEU A 78 -0.26 2.77 -17.22
CA LEU A 78 -1.04 4.01 -17.33
C LEU A 78 -0.53 5.08 -16.36
N LEU A 79 -0.14 4.69 -15.14
CA LEU A 79 0.47 5.61 -14.18
C LEU A 79 1.80 6.16 -14.71
N VAL A 80 2.64 5.30 -15.29
CA VAL A 80 3.92 5.73 -15.90
C VAL A 80 3.68 6.69 -17.06
N GLU A 81 2.76 6.36 -17.96
CA GLU A 81 2.41 7.24 -19.09
C GLU A 81 1.93 8.61 -18.62
N GLU A 82 1.14 8.66 -17.55
CA GLU A 82 0.64 9.93 -17.00
C GLU A 82 1.74 10.75 -16.33
N LEU A 83 2.69 10.10 -15.65
CA LEU A 83 3.85 10.76 -15.05
C LEU A 83 4.84 11.31 -16.09
N GLU A 84 4.86 10.75 -17.31
CA GLU A 84 5.72 11.21 -18.41
C GLU A 84 5.11 12.37 -19.22
N LYS A 85 3.81 12.64 -19.06
CA LYS A 85 3.13 13.77 -19.73
C LYS A 85 3.37 15.11 -19.02
N GLU A 86 3.84 15.07 -17.77
CA GLU A 86 4.30 16.24 -17.01
C GLU A 86 5.76 16.59 -17.29
#